data_AF-A0A2D4Q1Q4-F1
#
_entry.id   AF-A0A2D4Q1Q4-F1
#
_cell.length_a   1.000
_cell.length_b   1.000
_cell.length_c   1.000
_cell.angle_alpha   90.00
_cell.angle_beta   90.00
_cell.angle_gamma   90.00
#
_symmetry.space_group_name_H-M   'P 1'
#
loop_
_entity.id
_entity.type
_entity.pdbx_description
1 polymer ?
#
loop_
_entity_poly.entity_id
_entity_poly.type
_entity_poly.pdbx_seq_one_letter_code
_entity_poly.pdbx_strand_id
1 'polypeptide(L)'
;VSWEFKSNHVWQEILSLTHEGKFRTGSEYTDRYISGGVCLDAMANDIYSLSLSQALPTDEGAYRCRVSEWVKGADGSWQKIQEKTADIVNLVVKPTSLDVFITRSNISVMERESLELTCNITTDRSGIFQTEITWYFNESPDGTMAEAQILLNADRDLVISDSTFISPSHVDR
;
A
#
# COMPACT_ATOMS: atom_id res chain seq x y z
N VAL A 1 3.74 27.48 -5.85
CA VAL A 1 3.39 26.69 -4.64
C VAL A 1 4.13 25.37 -4.70
N SER A 2 4.83 24.97 -3.65
CA SER A 2 5.56 23.70 -3.56
C SER A 2 4.99 22.85 -2.42
N TRP A 3 4.77 21.58 -2.69
CA TRP A 3 4.48 20.57 -1.68
C TRP A 3 5.75 19.79 -1.34
N GLU A 4 6.00 19.59 -0.05
CA GLU A 4 7.21 18.96 0.44
C GLU A 4 6.88 17.89 1.50
N PHE A 5 7.69 16.83 1.51
CA PHE A 5 7.63 15.73 2.47
C PHE A 5 8.90 15.68 3.30
N LYS A 6 8.78 15.26 4.57
CA LYS A 6 9.92 15.13 5.48
C LYS A 6 10.44 13.69 5.51
N SER A 7 11.59 13.47 4.90
CA SER A 7 12.32 12.19 4.93
C SER A 7 13.63 12.35 5.69
N ASN A 8 13.95 11.47 6.64
CA ASN A 8 15.20 11.50 7.42
C ASN A 8 15.54 12.89 8.01
N HIS A 9 14.52 13.62 8.49
CA HIS A 9 14.60 15.01 9.00
C HIS A 9 14.88 16.10 7.96
N VAL A 10 15.00 15.75 6.67
CA VAL A 10 15.21 16.68 5.57
C VAL A 10 13.91 16.84 4.78
N TRP A 11 13.58 18.08 4.42
CA TRP A 11 12.45 18.36 3.54
C TRP A 11 12.84 18.14 2.09
N GLN A 12 12.06 17.33 1.38
CA GLN A 12 12.21 17.04 -0.04
C GLN A 12 10.98 17.53 -0.79
N GLU A 13 11.18 18.09 -1.99
CA GLU A 13 10.06 18.51 -2.84
C GLU A 13 9.34 17.28 -3.42
N ILE A 14 8.01 17.33 -3.42
CA ILE A 14 7.14 16.33 -4.06
C ILE A 14 6.77 16.82 -5.45
N LEU A 15 6.09 17.96 -5.49
CA LEU A 15 5.55 18.58 -6.69
C LEU A 15 5.39 20.08 -6.45
N SER A 16 5.78 20.88 -7.42
CA SER A 16 5.66 22.33 -7.37
C SER A 16 5.09 22.94 -8.64
N LEU A 17 4.29 23.99 -8.46
CA LEU A 17 3.85 24.90 -9.52
C LEU A 17 4.71 26.16 -9.45
N THR A 18 5.50 26.40 -10.50
CA THR A 18 6.40 27.56 -10.61
C THR A 18 5.63 28.85 -10.88
N HIS A 19 6.31 29.99 -10.70
CA HIS A 19 5.77 31.31 -11.07
C HIS A 19 5.52 31.43 -12.59
N GLU A 20 6.09 30.56 -13.42
CA GLU A 20 5.83 30.48 -14.86
C GLU A 20 4.62 29.60 -15.21
N GLY A 21 3.90 29.07 -14.21
CA GLY A 21 2.78 28.17 -14.42
C GLY A 21 3.18 26.76 -14.86
N LYS A 22 4.42 26.34 -14.59
CA LYS A 22 4.93 25.00 -14.96
C LYS A 22 5.00 24.09 -13.74
N PHE A 23 4.72 22.82 -13.94
CA PHE A 23 4.92 21.80 -12.92
C PHE A 23 6.37 21.33 -12.89
N ARG A 24 6.91 21.13 -11.68
CA ARG A 24 8.22 20.53 -11.42
C ARG A 24 8.08 19.44 -10.37
N THR A 25 8.61 18.27 -10.67
CA THR A 25 8.59 17.12 -9.76
C THR A 25 9.85 17.07 -8.92
N GLY A 26 9.73 16.57 -7.69
CA GLY A 26 10.86 16.03 -6.95
C GLY A 26 11.40 14.78 -7.62
N SER A 27 12.69 14.51 -7.47
CA SER A 27 13.35 13.35 -8.08
C SER A 27 12.68 12.04 -7.68
N GLU A 28 12.32 11.88 -6.41
CA GLU A 28 11.71 10.65 -5.87
C GLU A 28 10.23 10.48 -6.28
N TYR A 29 9.58 11.53 -6.78
CA TYR A 29 8.15 11.51 -7.12
C TYR A 29 7.87 11.55 -8.63
N THR A 30 8.91 11.53 -9.47
CA THR A 30 8.76 11.68 -10.92
C THR A 30 7.92 10.55 -11.54
N ASP A 31 8.21 9.30 -11.23
CA ASP A 31 7.47 8.15 -11.80
C ASP A 31 6.00 8.12 -11.34
N ARG A 32 5.75 8.49 -10.08
CA ARG A 32 4.38 8.60 -9.57
C ARG A 32 3.64 9.78 -10.17
N TYR A 33 4.30 10.91 -10.45
CA TYR A 33 3.68 12.00 -11.19
C TYR A 33 3.31 11.58 -12.62
N ILE A 34 4.23 10.92 -13.34
CA ILE A 34 4.01 10.46 -14.72
C ILE A 34 2.83 9.46 -14.80
N SER A 35 2.69 8.59 -13.81
CA SER A 35 1.60 7.61 -13.74
C SER A 35 0.28 8.17 -13.17
N GLY A 36 0.21 9.45 -12.81
CA GLY A 36 -0.99 10.06 -12.17
C GLY A 36 -1.17 9.69 -10.70
N GLY A 37 -0.15 9.07 -10.10
CA GLY A 37 0.00 8.81 -8.66
C GLY A 37 0.09 10.07 -7.79
N VAL A 38 0.60 11.16 -8.37
CA VAL A 38 0.75 12.46 -7.70
C VAL A 38 0.19 13.56 -8.59
N CYS A 39 -0.71 14.38 -8.06
CA CYS A 39 -1.30 15.50 -8.79
C CYS A 39 -1.31 16.76 -7.91
N LEU A 40 -1.19 17.92 -8.56
CA LEU A 40 -1.39 19.23 -7.94
C LEU A 40 -2.48 19.95 -8.71
N ASP A 41 -3.58 20.25 -8.02
CA ASP A 41 -4.70 20.98 -8.60
C ASP A 41 -4.64 22.44 -8.14
N ALA A 42 -4.65 23.36 -9.10
CA ALA A 42 -4.83 24.78 -8.87
C ALA A 42 -6.31 25.13 -9.06
N MET A 43 -7.02 25.37 -7.96
CA MET A 43 -8.43 25.70 -7.94
C MET A 43 -8.63 27.23 -7.96
N ALA A 44 -9.88 27.68 -8.07
CA ALA A 44 -10.21 29.10 -7.93
C ALA A 44 -9.88 29.62 -6.52
N ASN A 45 -9.69 30.95 -6.40
CA ASN A 45 -9.44 31.66 -5.14
C ASN A 45 -8.14 31.27 -4.41
N ASP A 46 -7.04 31.09 -5.15
CA ASP A 46 -5.70 30.80 -4.61
C ASP A 46 -5.62 29.51 -3.77
N ILE A 47 -6.48 28.54 -4.07
CA ILE A 47 -6.50 27.22 -3.45
C ILE A 47 -5.68 26.25 -4.28
N TYR A 48 -4.71 25.58 -3.65
CA TYR A 48 -3.86 24.59 -4.28
C TYR A 48 -3.88 23.30 -3.47
N SER A 49 -4.24 22.17 -4.08
CA SER A 49 -4.26 20.87 -3.42
C SER A 49 -3.21 19.92 -3.96
N LEU A 50 -2.68 19.06 -3.10
CA LEU A 50 -1.89 17.89 -3.48
C LEU A 50 -2.76 16.65 -3.31
N SER A 51 -2.74 15.78 -4.31
CA SER A 51 -3.40 14.48 -4.28
C SER A 51 -2.35 13.38 -4.47
N LEU A 52 -2.27 12.46 -3.52
CA LEU A 52 -1.46 11.23 -3.60
C LEU A 52 -2.41 10.04 -3.73
N SER A 53 -2.44 9.39 -4.89
CA SER A 53 -3.25 8.19 -5.10
C SER A 53 -2.46 6.93 -4.74
N GLN A 54 -3.19 5.88 -4.36
CA GLN A 54 -2.63 4.60 -3.90
C GLN A 54 -1.55 4.80 -2.83
N ALA A 55 -1.95 5.36 -1.69
CA ALA A 55 -1.03 5.67 -0.59
C ALA A 55 -0.15 4.47 -0.24
N LEU A 56 1.17 4.70 -0.22
CA LEU A 56 2.18 3.70 0.11
C LEU A 56 2.64 3.89 1.56
N PRO A 57 3.18 2.86 2.23
CA PRO A 57 3.79 3.04 3.55
C PRO A 57 4.89 4.12 3.57
N THR A 58 5.57 4.33 2.45
CA THR A 58 6.58 5.39 2.28
C THR A 58 6.01 6.81 2.23
N ASP A 59 4.69 6.95 2.08
CA ASP A 59 3.99 8.24 2.16
C ASP A 59 3.71 8.64 3.61
N GLU A 60 3.92 7.76 4.60
CA GLU A 60 3.78 8.10 6.00
C GLU A 60 4.80 9.16 6.42
N GLY A 61 4.34 10.26 7.03
CA GLY A 61 5.22 11.30 7.55
C GLY A 61 4.62 12.70 7.56
N ALA A 62 5.50 13.69 7.69
CA ALA A 62 5.11 15.09 7.77
C ALA A 62 5.15 15.75 6.38
N TYR A 63 4.12 16.53 6.10
CA TYR A 63 3.99 17.27 4.86
C TYR A 63 3.98 18.76 5.15
N ARG A 64 4.39 19.57 4.18
CA ARG A 64 4.17 21.02 4.26
C ARG A 64 3.93 21.63 2.89
N CYS A 65 3.24 22.76 2.90
CA CYS A 65 3.09 23.62 1.75
C CYS A 65 4.00 24.84 1.90
N ARG A 66 4.79 25.13 0.86
CA ARG A 66 5.61 26.33 0.75
C ARG A 66 5.07 27.22 -0.38
N VAL A 67 4.73 28.45 -0.05
CA VAL A 67 4.25 29.45 -1.00
C VAL A 67 5.29 30.56 -1.11
N SER A 68 5.72 30.84 -2.33
CA SER A 68 6.62 31.97 -2.63
C SER A 68 5.87 32.98 -3.49
N GLU A 69 5.94 34.25 -3.11
CA GLU A 69 5.41 35.38 -3.87
C GLU A 69 6.51 35.95 -4.78
N TRP A 70 6.15 36.19 -6.04
CA TRP A 70 7.07 36.66 -7.07
C TRP A 70 6.52 37.92 -7.72
N VAL A 71 7.40 38.89 -7.97
CA VAL A 71 7.11 40.08 -8.77
C VAL A 71 8.00 40.14 -9.99
N LYS A 72 7.50 40.71 -11.07
CA LYS A 72 8.27 40.92 -12.29
C LYS A 72 8.93 42.29 -12.24
N GLY A 73 10.26 42.32 -12.26
CA GLY A 73 11.06 43.54 -12.28
C GLY A 73 10.94 44.29 -13.60
N ALA A 74 11.43 45.54 -13.62
CA ALA A 74 11.45 46.38 -14.82
C ALA A 74 12.34 45.83 -15.94
N ASP A 75 13.37 45.05 -15.57
CA ASP A 75 14.24 44.31 -16.49
C ASP A 75 13.59 43.02 -17.02
N GLY A 76 12.36 42.71 -16.59
CA GLY A 76 11.62 41.51 -16.94
C GLY A 76 11.98 40.27 -16.12
N SER A 77 12.92 40.37 -15.19
CA SER A 77 13.32 39.25 -14.32
C SER A 77 12.29 38.99 -13.22
N TRP A 78 12.08 37.73 -12.86
CA TRP A 78 11.24 37.36 -11.73
C TRP A 78 12.05 37.41 -10.43
N GLN A 79 11.55 38.15 -9.44
CA GLN A 79 12.16 38.31 -8.14
C GLN A 79 11.23 37.76 -7.06
N LYS A 80 11.74 36.85 -6.23
CA LYS A 80 11.00 36.35 -5.07
C LYS A 80 11.03 37.41 -3.97
N ILE A 81 9.85 37.85 -3.53
CA ILE A 81 9.73 38.91 -2.51
C ILE A 81 9.28 38.39 -1.15
N GLN A 82 8.59 37.26 -1.11
CA GLN A 82 8.14 36.64 0.13
C GLN A 82 8.10 35.12 -0.01
N GLU A 83 8.30 34.43 1.10
CA GLU A 83 8.08 32.98 1.21
C GLU A 83 7.49 32.65 2.57
N LYS A 84 6.48 31.78 2.59
CA LYS A 84 5.86 31.26 3.80
C LYS A 84 5.68 29.76 3.69
N THR A 85 5.76 29.08 4.81
CA THR A 85 5.53 27.64 4.95
C THR A 85 4.40 27.37 5.92
N ALA A 86 3.55 26.41 5.61
CA ALA A 86 2.53 25.87 6.49
C ALA A 86 2.73 24.36 6.58
N ASP A 87 2.99 23.88 7.79
CA ASP A 87 3.18 22.46 8.05
C ASP A 87 1.82 21.77 8.23
N ILE A 88 1.65 20.63 7.59
CA ILE A 88 0.51 19.73 7.76
C ILE A 88 0.92 18.63 8.74
N VAL A 89 0.03 18.36 9.70
CA VAL A 89 0.22 17.32 10.73
C VAL A 89 0.40 15.95 10.06
N ASN A 90 1.22 15.11 10.70
CA ASN A 90 1.65 13.78 10.24
C ASN A 90 0.52 12.95 9.61
N LEU A 91 0.75 12.53 8.35
CA LEU A 91 -0.01 11.46 7.69
C LEU A 91 0.46 10.12 8.27
N VAL A 92 -0.49 9.26 8.66
CA VAL A 92 -0.23 7.88 9.07
C VAL A 92 -0.87 6.96 8.04
N VAL A 93 -0.08 6.04 7.48
CA VAL A 93 -0.55 5.07 6.51
C VAL A 93 -0.74 3.74 7.23
N LYS A 94 -1.99 3.38 7.51
CA LYS A 94 -2.29 2.12 8.18
C LYS A 94 -2.04 0.96 7.20
N PRO A 95 -1.08 0.07 7.49
CA PRO A 95 -0.88 -1.12 6.66
C PRO A 95 -2.11 -2.02 6.76
N THR A 96 -2.40 -2.76 5.69
CA THR A 96 -3.43 -3.81 5.72
C THR A 96 -3.02 -4.90 6.69
N SER A 97 -3.93 -5.30 7.57
CA SER A 97 -3.76 -6.40 8.49
C SER A 97 -4.42 -7.65 7.91
N LEU A 98 -3.67 -8.75 7.91
CA LEU A 98 -4.12 -10.09 7.51
C LEU A 98 -3.69 -11.05 8.62
N ASP A 99 -4.68 -11.63 9.30
CA ASP A 99 -4.46 -12.61 10.34
C ASP A 99 -5.01 -13.96 9.90
N VAL A 100 -4.30 -15.03 10.29
CA VAL A 100 -4.64 -16.41 9.97
C VAL A 100 -4.67 -17.22 11.26
N PHE A 101 -5.74 -17.98 11.46
CA PHE A 101 -5.91 -18.81 12.65
C PHE A 101 -6.44 -20.20 12.26
N ILE A 102 -5.93 -21.22 12.94
CA ILE A 102 -6.43 -22.59 12.82
C ILE A 102 -7.33 -22.88 14.02
N THR A 103 -8.54 -23.37 13.76
CA THR A 103 -9.56 -23.55 14.81
C THR A 103 -9.22 -24.68 15.80
N ARG A 104 -8.45 -25.68 15.37
CA ARG A 104 -8.10 -26.86 16.18
C ARG A 104 -6.62 -27.20 16.05
N SER A 105 -5.95 -27.42 17.18
CA SER A 105 -4.56 -27.91 17.25
C SER A 105 -4.50 -29.23 18.03
N ASN A 106 -3.49 -30.06 17.76
CA ASN A 106 -3.25 -31.35 18.43
C ASN A 106 -4.47 -32.30 18.42
N ILE A 107 -5.00 -32.54 17.23
CA ILE A 107 -6.21 -33.33 17.03
C ILE A 107 -5.85 -34.82 17.07
N SER A 108 -6.61 -35.59 17.86
CA SER A 108 -6.62 -37.05 17.79
C SER A 108 -7.94 -37.49 17.19
N VAL A 109 -7.89 -38.30 16.13
CA VAL A 109 -9.05 -38.81 15.39
C VAL A 109 -8.96 -40.33 15.41
N MET A 110 -10.08 -41.02 15.60
CA MET A 110 -10.07 -42.48 15.56
C MET A 110 -9.95 -42.97 14.12
N GLU A 111 -9.45 -44.21 13.94
CA GLU A 111 -9.36 -44.79 12.60
C GLU A 111 -10.72 -44.74 11.90
N ARG A 112 -10.73 -44.30 10.63
CA ARG A 112 -11.90 -44.18 9.75
C ARG A 112 -12.88 -43.05 10.08
N GLU A 113 -12.57 -42.22 11.08
CA GLU A 113 -13.28 -40.96 11.25
C GLU A 113 -12.71 -39.88 10.33
N SER A 114 -13.55 -38.92 9.96
CA SER A 114 -13.16 -37.78 9.13
C SER A 114 -12.45 -36.71 9.96
N LEU A 115 -11.34 -36.19 9.44
CA LEU A 115 -10.67 -35.01 9.98
C LEU A 115 -11.12 -33.75 9.23
N GLU A 116 -11.59 -32.76 9.96
CA GLU A 116 -11.91 -31.43 9.43
C GLU A 116 -10.88 -30.41 9.92
N LEU A 117 -10.26 -29.69 8.97
CA LEU A 117 -9.31 -28.61 9.23
C LEU A 117 -9.88 -27.32 8.66
N THR A 118 -9.94 -26.28 9.50
CA THR A 118 -10.49 -24.97 9.10
C THR A 118 -9.43 -23.89 9.29
N CYS A 119 -9.09 -23.21 8.20
CA CYS A 119 -8.24 -22.04 8.17
C CYS A 119 -9.13 -20.79 8.12
N ASN A 120 -9.13 -20.02 9.20
CA ASN A 120 -9.88 -18.77 9.30
C ASN A 120 -8.96 -17.61 9.01
N ILE A 121 -9.42 -16.69 8.17
CA ILE A 121 -8.68 -15.50 7.77
C ILE A 121 -9.50 -14.28 8.14
N THR A 122 -8.88 -13.31 8.79
CA THR A 122 -9.49 -11.99 9.01
C THR A 122 -8.63 -10.90 8.43
N THR A 123 -9.26 -9.88 7.87
CA THR A 123 -8.57 -8.69 7.38
C THR A 123 -9.38 -7.44 7.70
N ASP A 124 -8.67 -6.34 7.88
CA ASP A 124 -9.26 -5.01 8.09
C ASP A 124 -9.72 -4.35 6.77
N ARG A 125 -9.47 -4.98 5.61
CA ARG A 125 -9.99 -4.51 4.32
C ARG A 125 -11.45 -4.90 4.11
N SER A 126 -12.32 -3.90 3.95
CA SER A 126 -13.69 -4.11 3.49
C SER A 126 -13.75 -4.21 1.95
N GLY A 127 -14.22 -5.35 1.43
CA GLY A 127 -14.78 -5.48 0.07
C GLY A 127 -13.80 -5.54 -1.11
N ILE A 128 -12.48 -5.44 -0.91
CA ILE A 128 -11.48 -5.51 -1.99
C ILE A 128 -10.23 -6.28 -1.54
N PHE A 129 -10.38 -7.58 -1.29
CA PHE A 129 -9.25 -8.48 -1.15
C PHE A 129 -9.57 -9.85 -1.77
N GLN A 130 -8.57 -10.45 -2.40
CA GLN A 130 -8.60 -11.82 -2.90
C GLN A 130 -7.58 -12.60 -2.08
N THR A 131 -7.93 -13.82 -1.67
CA THR A 131 -7.07 -14.69 -0.89
C THR A 131 -6.64 -15.89 -1.72
N GLU A 132 -5.38 -16.27 -1.58
CA GLU A 132 -4.84 -17.53 -2.06
C GLU A 132 -4.48 -18.35 -0.82
N ILE A 133 -4.92 -19.60 -0.77
CA ILE A 133 -4.78 -20.47 0.40
C ILE A 133 -4.10 -21.76 -0.02
N THR A 134 -2.96 -22.05 0.59
CA THR A 134 -2.24 -23.31 0.38
C THR A 134 -2.16 -24.09 1.68
N TRP A 135 -2.59 -25.35 1.62
CA TRP A 135 -2.47 -26.30 2.72
C TRP A 135 -1.20 -27.11 2.57
N TYR A 136 -0.47 -27.27 3.66
CA TYR A 136 0.78 -28.01 3.70
C TYR A 136 0.68 -29.17 4.68
N PHE A 137 1.43 -30.23 4.40
CA PHE A 137 1.56 -31.40 5.24
C PHE A 137 3.01 -31.76 5.45
N ASN A 138 3.34 -32.10 6.69
CA ASN A 138 4.60 -32.71 7.05
C ASN A 138 4.31 -33.99 7.84
N GLU A 139 5.00 -35.07 7.49
CA GLU A 139 4.92 -36.33 8.21
C GLU A 139 5.51 -36.20 9.62
N SER A 140 6.53 -35.37 9.78
CA SER A 140 7.14 -35.05 11.07
C SER A 140 6.50 -33.80 11.67
N PRO A 141 5.97 -33.86 12.91
CA PRO A 141 5.46 -32.68 13.61
C PRO A 141 6.50 -31.56 13.78
N ASP A 142 7.79 -31.94 13.86
CA ASP A 142 8.92 -31.03 14.04
C ASP A 142 9.62 -30.70 12.70
N GLY A 143 9.07 -31.18 11.58
CA GLY A 143 9.64 -30.96 10.26
C GLY A 143 9.56 -29.50 9.82
N THR A 144 10.47 -29.11 8.93
CA THR A 144 10.54 -27.72 8.48
C THR A 144 9.56 -27.44 7.33
N MET A 145 9.24 -26.16 7.11
CA MET A 145 8.39 -25.75 5.97
C MET A 145 8.99 -26.13 4.61
N ALA A 146 10.33 -26.22 4.52
CA ALA A 146 11.00 -26.63 3.29
C ALA A 146 10.79 -28.11 2.95
N GLU A 147 10.48 -28.94 3.94
CA GLU A 147 10.18 -30.37 3.79
C GLU A 147 8.68 -30.63 3.65
N ALA A 148 7.86 -29.60 3.88
CA ALA A 148 6.41 -29.72 3.81
C ALA A 148 5.93 -29.85 2.36
N GLN A 149 5.00 -30.78 2.15
CA GLN A 149 4.41 -31.08 0.86
C GLN A 149 3.08 -30.34 0.73
N ILE A 150 2.77 -29.85 -0.47
CA ILE A 150 1.48 -29.18 -0.73
C ILE A 150 0.38 -30.25 -0.76
N LEU A 151 -0.65 -30.05 0.06
CA LEU A 151 -1.84 -30.88 0.08
C LEU A 151 -2.90 -30.37 -0.91
N LEU A 152 -3.16 -29.06 -0.87
CA LEU A 152 -4.22 -28.43 -1.63
C LEU A 152 -3.88 -26.96 -1.82
N ASN A 153 -4.24 -26.39 -2.97
CA ASN A 153 -4.12 -24.97 -3.20
C ASN A 153 -5.43 -24.42 -3.78
N ALA A 154 -5.88 -23.30 -3.24
CA ALA A 154 -6.99 -22.51 -3.76
C ALA A 154 -6.42 -21.15 -4.20
N ASP A 155 -6.52 -20.85 -5.50
CA ASP A 155 -5.99 -19.61 -6.04
C ASP A 155 -6.91 -18.40 -5.75
N ARG A 156 -6.54 -17.24 -6.31
CA ARG A 156 -7.25 -15.97 -6.12
C ARG A 156 -8.66 -15.94 -6.72
N ASP A 157 -8.92 -16.84 -7.68
CA ASP A 157 -10.21 -17.01 -8.34
C ASP A 157 -11.01 -18.17 -7.69
N LEU A 158 -10.54 -18.66 -6.54
CA LEU A 158 -11.09 -19.79 -5.78
C LEU A 158 -11.07 -21.11 -6.57
N VAL A 159 -10.19 -21.23 -7.56
CA VAL A 159 -9.97 -22.48 -8.28
C VAL A 159 -9.07 -23.38 -7.43
N ILE A 160 -9.57 -24.59 -7.17
CA ILE A 160 -8.85 -25.58 -6.39
C ILE A 160 -7.96 -26.41 -7.32
N SER A 161 -6.67 -26.46 -7.02
CA SER A 161 -5.69 -27.38 -7.60
C SER A 161 -5.32 -28.45 -6.57
N ASP A 162 -5.42 -29.70 -6.98
CA ASP A 162 -5.07 -30.86 -6.16
C ASP A 162 -3.58 -31.18 -6.22
N SER A 163 -3.11 -31.99 -5.26
CA SER A 163 -1.79 -32.59 -5.28
C SER A 163 -1.91 -34.10 -5.40
N THR A 164 -0.80 -34.79 -5.64
CA THR A 164 -0.78 -36.27 -5.75
C THR A 164 -1.22 -36.98 -4.47
N PHE A 165 -1.36 -36.27 -3.34
CA PHE A 165 -1.66 -36.84 -2.03
C PHE A 165 -3.14 -36.83 -1.67
N ILE A 166 -3.95 -35.99 -2.31
CA ILE A 166 -5.37 -35.86 -2.00
C ILE A 166 -6.14 -35.69 -3.30
N SER A 167 -7.28 -36.38 -3.43
CA SER A 167 -8.26 -36.11 -4.47
C SER A 167 -9.49 -35.43 -3.85
N PRO A 168 -9.82 -34.19 -4.24
CA PRO A 168 -11.01 -33.51 -3.74
C PRO A 168 -12.28 -34.29 -4.11
N SER A 169 -13.08 -34.66 -3.11
CA SER A 169 -14.34 -35.39 -3.32
C SER A 169 -15.54 -34.47 -3.52
N HIS A 170 -15.51 -33.26 -2.95
CA HIS A 170 -16.55 -32.24 -3.03
C HIS A 170 -15.94 -30.83 -2.91
N VAL A 171 -16.43 -29.89 -3.72
CA VAL A 171 -16.04 -28.48 -3.66
C VAL A 171 -17.33 -27.65 -3.66
N ASP A 172 -17.66 -27.05 -2.53
CA ASP A 172 -18.78 -26.11 -2.42
C ASP A 172 -18.39 -24.79 -3.11
N ARG A 173 -19.25 -24.31 -4.02
CA ARG A 173 -19.07 -23.09 -4.83
C ARG A 173 -19.87 -21.93 -4.27
#